data_AF-A0A7D9KR02-F1
#
_entry.id   AF-A0A7D9KR02-F1
#
_cell.length_a   1.000
_cell.length_b   1.000
_cell.length_c   1.000
_cell.angle_alpha   90.00
_cell.angle_beta   90.00
_cell.angle_gamma   90.00
#
_symmetry.space_group_name_H-M   'P 1'
#
loop_
_entity.id
_entity.type
_entity.pdbx_description
1 polymer ?
#
loop_
_entity_poly.entity_id
_entity_poly.type
_entity_poly.pdbx_seq_one_letter_code
_entity_poly.pdbx_strand_id
1 'polypeptide(L)'
;ANATPDVFAINLSKAIKQQAPPETNWHIGKNEKHFVPTELNTCTHVYLRVDSVQPSLKKKFTGPHQVISRSKKVFIIDLGDRQDSVSIDRIKPAFLQGEETEL
;
A
#
# COMPACT_ATOMS: atom_id res chain seq x y z
N ALA A 1 -40.17 -16.42 -36.24
CA ALA A 1 -40.66 -15.12 -35.75
C ALA A 1 -39.46 -14.34 -35.22
N ASN A 2 -39.13 -13.19 -35.81
CA ASN A 2 -38.00 -12.38 -35.38
C ASN A 2 -38.33 -11.82 -33.99
N ALA A 3 -37.56 -12.23 -32.97
CA ALA A 3 -37.76 -11.73 -31.61
C ALA A 3 -37.63 -10.20 -31.62
N THR A 4 -38.60 -9.51 -31.05
CA THR A 4 -38.54 -8.05 -30.90
C THR A 4 -37.39 -7.70 -29.94
N PRO A 5 -36.74 -6.54 -30.14
CA PRO A 5 -35.63 -6.11 -29.30
C PRO A 5 -35.95 -6.14 -27.79
N ASP A 6 -37.20 -5.85 -27.43
CA ASP A 6 -37.67 -5.85 -26.04
C ASP A 6 -37.65 -7.25 -25.40
N VAL A 7 -38.06 -8.27 -26.17
CA VAL A 7 -38.04 -9.67 -25.72
C VAL A 7 -36.60 -10.14 -25.53
N PHE A 8 -35.69 -9.72 -26.41
CA PHE A 8 -34.27 -10.01 -26.26
C PHE A 8 -33.68 -9.37 -24.99
N ALA A 9 -33.97 -8.09 -24.73
CA ALA A 9 -33.47 -7.38 -23.55
C ALA A 9 -33.96 -8.02 -22.23
N ILE A 10 -35.23 -8.44 -22.18
CA ILE A 10 -35.80 -9.14 -21.01
C ILE A 10 -35.08 -10.48 -20.77
N ASN A 11 -34.87 -11.26 -21.84
CA ASN A 11 -34.22 -12.56 -21.75
C ASN A 11 -32.74 -12.43 -21.34
N LEU A 12 -32.04 -11.42 -21.86
CA LEU A 12 -30.66 -11.12 -21.47
C LEU A 12 -30.54 -10.73 -19.99
N SER A 13 -31.40 -9.83 -19.52
CA SER A 13 -31.43 -9.42 -18.10
C SER A 13 -31.67 -10.61 -17.16
N LYS A 14 -32.56 -11.52 -17.56
CA LYS A 14 -32.83 -12.77 -16.82
C LYS A 14 -31.61 -13.68 -16.79
N ALA A 15 -30.93 -13.88 -17.92
CA ALA A 15 -29.74 -14.72 -18.01
C ALA A 15 -28.56 -14.17 -17.20
N ILE A 16 -28.34 -12.84 -17.24
CA ILE A 16 -27.28 -12.18 -16.46
C ILE A 16 -27.52 -12.35 -14.95
N LYS A 17 -28.75 -12.20 -14.47
CA LYS A 17 -29.10 -12.40 -13.06
C LYS A 17 -28.88 -13.83 -12.58
N GLN A 18 -29.07 -14.82 -13.46
CA GLN A 18 -28.82 -16.23 -13.14
C GLN A 18 -27.32 -16.58 -13.10
N GLN A 19 -26.46 -15.75 -13.71
CA GLN A 19 -25.01 -15.92 -13.76
C GLN A 19 -24.28 -15.03 -12.74
N ALA A 20 -24.95 -14.58 -11.67
CA ALA A 20 -24.29 -13.78 -10.64
C ALA A 20 -23.05 -14.54 -10.12
N PRO A 21 -21.89 -13.87 -9.99
CA PRO A 21 -20.69 -14.52 -9.50
C PRO A 21 -20.94 -15.10 -8.10
N PRO A 22 -20.34 -16.25 -7.76
CA PRO A 22 -20.42 -16.78 -6.39
C PRO A 22 -19.87 -15.75 -5.41
N GLU A 23 -20.36 -15.76 -4.17
CA GLU A 23 -19.80 -14.92 -3.12
C GLU A 23 -18.28 -15.09 -3.07
N THR A 24 -17.56 -13.98 -3.28
CA THR A 24 -16.11 -14.01 -3.31
C THR A 24 -15.61 -14.21 -1.88
N ASN A 25 -14.80 -15.24 -1.65
CA ASN A 25 -14.04 -15.34 -0.41
C ASN A 25 -13.06 -14.17 -0.34
N TRP A 26 -13.35 -13.22 0.55
CA TRP A 26 -12.42 -12.14 0.86
C TRP A 26 -11.23 -12.73 1.62
N HIS A 27 -10.06 -12.79 0.96
CA HIS A 27 -8.83 -13.30 1.58
C HIS A 27 -8.34 -12.46 2.76
N ILE A 28 -8.84 -11.22 2.89
CA ILE A 28 -8.61 -10.36 4.05
C ILE A 28 -9.77 -10.56 5.02
N GLY A 29 -9.54 -11.40 6.03
CA GLY A 29 -10.50 -11.59 7.12
C GLY A 29 -10.75 -10.26 7.86
N LYS A 30 -11.94 -10.08 8.45
CA LYS A 30 -12.36 -8.85 9.15
C LYS A 30 -11.40 -8.36 10.25
N ASN A 31 -10.45 -9.20 10.70
CA ASN A 31 -9.48 -8.92 11.76
C ASN A 31 -8.02 -9.14 11.33
N GLU A 32 -7.73 -9.25 10.04
CA GLU A 32 -6.37 -9.53 9.59
C GLU A 32 -5.47 -8.29 9.77
N LYS A 33 -4.49 -8.42 10.65
CA LYS A 33 -3.51 -7.37 10.93
C LYS A 33 -2.49 -7.36 9.80
N HIS A 34 -2.42 -6.25 9.07
CA HIS A 34 -1.39 -6.04 8.06
C HIS A 34 -0.01 -6.16 8.72
N PHE A 35 0.91 -6.88 8.07
CA PHE A 35 2.27 -7.00 8.55
C PHE A 35 2.95 -5.62 8.53
N VAL A 36 3.44 -5.19 9.69
CA VAL A 36 4.21 -3.96 9.86
C VAL A 36 5.52 -4.33 10.55
N PRO A 37 6.68 -4.01 9.96
CA PRO A 37 7.98 -4.25 10.59
C PRO A 37 8.06 -3.60 11.97
N THR A 38 8.45 -4.35 13.01
CA THR A 38 8.52 -3.84 14.39
C THR A 38 9.60 -2.79 14.57
N GLU A 39 10.63 -2.83 13.72
CA GLU A 39 11.76 -1.90 13.69
C GLU A 39 11.32 -0.48 13.31
N LEU A 40 10.16 -0.30 12.66
CA LEU A 40 9.63 1.03 12.37
C LEU A 40 9.32 1.85 13.63
N ASN A 41 9.12 1.19 14.77
CA ASN A 41 8.89 1.87 16.04
C ASN A 41 10.17 2.47 16.63
N THR A 42 11.34 1.90 16.33
CA THR A 42 12.63 2.25 16.95
C THR A 42 13.64 2.84 15.97
N CYS A 43 13.51 2.60 14.66
CA CYS A 43 14.48 3.01 13.66
C CYS A 43 14.69 4.52 13.62
N THR A 44 15.94 4.97 13.58
CA THR A 44 16.30 6.39 13.48
C THR A 44 16.08 6.95 12.07
N HIS A 45 16.28 6.09 11.06
CA HIS A 45 16.18 6.45 9.65
C HIS A 45 15.26 5.50 8.88
N VAL A 46 14.64 6.01 7.81
CA VAL A 46 13.77 5.24 6.93
C VAL A 46 14.04 5.52 5.47
N TYR A 47 13.82 4.52 4.62
CA TYR A 47 13.77 4.70 3.17
C TYR A 47 12.35 5.04 2.73
N LEU A 48 12.20 6.10 1.92
CA LEU A 48 10.91 6.53 1.39
C LEU A 48 10.70 6.03 -0.04
N ARG A 49 9.56 5.37 -0.30
CA ARG A 49 9.15 4.91 -1.63
C ARG A 49 8.75 6.10 -2.52
N VAL A 50 9.20 6.07 -3.76
CA VAL A 50 8.81 7.00 -4.82
C VAL A 50 7.65 6.36 -5.60
N ASP A 51 6.45 6.92 -5.45
CA ASP A 51 5.22 6.39 -6.07
C ASP A 51 4.98 6.91 -7.50
N SER A 52 5.80 7.84 -8.00
CA SER A 52 5.71 8.30 -9.38
C SER A 52 6.36 7.32 -10.36
N VAL A 53 5.88 7.32 -11.60
CA VAL A 53 6.47 6.51 -12.69
C VAL A 53 7.95 6.88 -12.85
N GLN A 54 8.83 5.89 -12.70
CA GLN A 54 10.27 6.06 -12.86
C GLN A 54 10.77 5.31 -14.11
N PRO A 55 11.84 5.81 -14.76
CA PRO A 55 12.57 5.07 -15.77
C PRO A 55 13.07 3.72 -15.24
N SER A 56 13.29 2.78 -16.16
CA SER A 56 13.88 1.48 -15.86
C SER A 56 15.19 1.62 -15.07
N LEU A 57 15.43 0.69 -14.15
CA LEU A 57 16.65 0.60 -13.32
C LEU A 57 16.88 1.76 -12.33
N LYS A 58 15.94 2.70 -12.17
CA LYS A 58 16.03 3.71 -11.11
C LYS A 58 15.63 3.12 -9.75
N LYS A 59 16.32 3.55 -8.68
CA LYS A 59 15.99 3.16 -7.31
C LYS A 59 14.56 3.61 -6.96
N LYS A 60 13.72 2.68 -6.51
CA LYS A 60 12.32 2.94 -6.09
C LYS A 60 12.20 3.61 -4.74
N PHE A 61 13.29 3.64 -3.98
CA PHE A 61 13.34 4.25 -2.65
C PHE A 61 14.44 5.30 -2.60
N THR A 62 14.19 6.37 -1.87
CA THR A 62 15.12 7.48 -1.63
C THR A 62 15.58 7.45 -0.19
N GLY A 63 16.87 7.74 -0.01
CA GLY A 63 17.54 8.11 1.25
C GLY A 63 17.40 7.14 2.42
N PRO A 64 18.34 7.10 3.35
CA PRO A 64 17.97 7.03 4.76
C PRO A 64 17.58 8.45 5.20
N HIS A 65 16.29 8.69 5.36
CA HIS A 65 15.74 9.96 5.87
C HIS A 65 15.58 9.88 7.37
N GLN A 66 15.99 10.92 8.09
CA GLN A 66 15.84 10.96 9.54
C GLN A 66 14.36 11.04 9.92
N VAL A 67 13.96 10.23 10.90
CA VAL A 67 12.59 10.29 11.43
C VAL A 67 12.53 11.29 12.58
N ILE A 68 11.76 12.36 12.40
CA ILE A 68 11.56 13.43 13.38
C ILE A 68 10.47 13.07 14.38
N SER A 69 9.35 12.52 13.90
CA SER A 69 8.22 12.11 14.74
C SER A 69 7.52 10.89 14.16
N ARG A 70 6.92 10.09 15.04
CA ARG A 70 6.24 8.83 14.70
C ARG A 70 4.83 8.83 15.26
N SER A 71 3.91 8.30 14.48
CA SER A 71 2.54 7.97 14.88
C SER A 71 2.16 6.62 14.25
N LYS A 72 1.05 6.02 14.69
CA LYS A 72 0.64 4.67 14.26
C LYS A 72 0.57 4.48 12.74
N LYS A 73 0.21 5.51 11.98
CA LYS A 73 0.04 5.46 10.53
C LYS A 73 0.93 6.46 9.78
N VAL A 74 1.41 7.50 10.46
CA VAL A 74 2.05 8.66 9.84
C VAL A 74 3.39 8.92 10.50
N PHE A 75 4.40 9.22 9.69
CA PHE A 75 5.75 9.54 10.10
C PHE A 75 6.09 10.93 9.57
N ILE A 76 6.77 11.74 10.37
CA ILE A 76 7.37 12.99 9.90
C ILE A 76 8.85 12.70 9.69
N ILE A 77 9.30 12.86 8.45
CA ILE A 77 10.70 12.63 8.06
C ILE A 77 11.34 13.93 7.58
N ASP A 78 12.64 14.03 7.78
CA ASP A 78 13.45 15.12 7.24
C ASP A 78 14.00 14.75 5.85
N LEU A 79 13.66 15.56 4.85
CA LEU A 79 14.17 15.42 3.48
C LEU A 79 15.37 16.36 3.21
N GLY A 80 15.81 17.10 4.23
CA GLY A 80 16.92 18.05 4.19
C GLY A 80 16.48 19.48 3.87
N ASP A 81 15.66 19.67 2.84
CA ASP A 81 15.08 20.98 2.48
C ASP A 81 13.78 21.27 3.22
N ARG A 82 13.02 20.21 3.54
CA ARG A 82 11.74 20.29 4.22
C ARG A 82 11.47 19.03 5.03
N GLN A 83 10.53 19.15 5.96
CA GLN A 83 9.92 17.99 6.60
C GLN A 83 8.67 17.57 5.84
N ASP A 84 8.43 16.27 5.75
CA ASP A 84 7.27 15.71 5.07
C ASP A 84 6.56 14.66 5.91
N SER A 85 5.24 14.60 5.73
CA SER A 85 4.36 13.66 6.41
C SER A 85 4.07 12.48 5.51
N VAL A 86 4.48 11.28 5.91
CA VAL A 86 4.44 10.08 5.09
C VAL A 86 3.70 8.94 5.76
N SER A 87 2.92 8.19 5.00
CA SER A 87 2.24 6.97 5.49
C SER A 87 3.26 5.87 5.77
N ILE A 88 3.00 5.05 6.79
CA ILE A 88 3.75 3.85 7.12
C ILE A 88 3.88 2.88 5.93
N ASP A 89 2.93 2.87 5.01
CA ASP A 89 2.93 1.97 3.83
C ASP A 89 3.97 2.38 2.76
N ARG A 90 4.50 3.61 2.86
CA ARG A 90 5.48 4.18 1.93
C ARG A 90 6.91 4.11 2.45
N ILE A 91 7.12 3.62 3.66
CA ILE A 91 8.44 3.62 4.31
C ILE A 91 8.88 2.20 4.65
N LYS A 92 10.21 2.03 4.72
CA LYS A 92 10.84 0.84 5.31
C LYS A 92 11.99 1.30 6.21
N PRO A 93 12.32 0.56 7.29
CA PRO A 93 13.44 0.93 8.16
C PRO A 93 14.74 0.94 7.36
N ALA A 94 15.64 1.88 7.70
CA ALA A 94 16.98 1.94 7.16
C ALA A 94 17.97 1.47 8.23
N PHE A 95 18.71 0.41 7.92
CA PHE A 95 19.80 -0.07 8.77
C PHE A 95 21.09 0.57 8.30
N LEU A 96 21.67 1.42 9.14
CA LEU A 96 22.93 2.11 8.86
C LEU A 96 24.07 1.37 9.56
N GLN A 97 25.20 1.22 8.87
CA GLN A 97 26.37 0.50 9.38
C GLN A 97 27.01 1.37 10.49
N GLY A 98 26.72 1.05 11.74
CA GLY A 98 27.11 1.84 12.92
C GLY A 98 26.10 1.80 14.08
N GLU A 99 24.87 1.33 13.86
CA GLU A 99 23.93 1.00 14.95
C GLU A 99 24.14 -0.46 15.37
N GLU A 100 25.32 -0.74 15.93
CA GLU A 100 25.56 -1.96 16.70
C GLU A 100 24.93 -1.73 18.07
N THR A 101 23.72 -2.26 18.27
CA THR A 101 23.10 -2.27 19.59
C THR A 101 23.99 -3.12 20.48
N GLU A 102 24.81 -2.49 21.33
CA GLU A 102 25.59 -3.18 22.36
C GLU A 102 24.64 -4.05 23.19
N LEU A 103 24.87 -5.37 23.13
CA LEU A 103 24.23 -6.38 23.97
C LEU A 103 25.04 -6.58 25.26
#